data_AF-A0A4Q5ST68-F1
#
_entry.id   AF-A0A4Q5ST68-F1
#
_cell.length_a   1.000
_cell.length_b   1.000
_cell.length_c   1.000
_cell.angle_alpha   90.00
_cell.angle_beta   90.00
_cell.angle_gamma   90.00
#
_symmetry.space_group_name_H-M   'P 1'
#
loop_
_entity.id
_entity.type
_entity.pdbx_description
1 polymer ?
#
loop_
_entity_poly.entity_id
_entity_poly.type
_entity_poly.pdbx_seq_one_letter_code
_entity_poly.pdbx_strand_id
1 'polypeptide(L)'
;MLLRSLALAAALLTPAAASPDQLFEDVRILAADDMAGRLVGTPGSAKARAYLLGRMKAIGIEPYGDGYEQPFTAQHKDAALNGINLIGRIRGTGASDRVLVIGAHYDHFGVRGGKVLNGADDNASGVATL
;
A
#
# COMPACT_ATOMS: atom_id res chain seq x y z
N MET A 1 11.46 27.52 37.54
CA MET A 1 10.68 27.00 36.38
C MET A 1 10.92 25.49 36.33
N LEU A 2 9.99 24.68 36.84
CA LEU A 2 10.13 23.21 36.83
C LEU A 2 9.78 22.67 35.45
N LEU A 3 10.74 22.10 34.73
CA LEU A 3 10.46 21.28 33.55
C LEU A 3 9.80 19.98 34.01
N ARG A 4 8.50 19.83 33.75
CA ARG A 4 7.82 18.54 33.82
C ARG A 4 8.18 17.76 32.55
N SER A 5 9.09 16.81 32.67
CA SER A 5 9.36 15.80 31.65
C SER A 5 8.13 14.91 31.50
N LEU A 6 7.37 15.13 30.43
CA LEU A 6 6.28 14.25 30.03
C LEU A 6 6.92 13.03 29.37
N ALA A 7 7.05 11.93 30.11
CA ALA A 7 7.44 10.66 29.52
C ALA A 7 6.29 10.18 28.62
N LEU A 8 6.45 10.36 27.31
CA LEU A 8 5.56 9.78 26.32
C LEU A 8 5.79 8.26 26.37
N ALA A 9 4.90 7.53 27.03
CA ALA A 9 4.89 6.08 26.97
C ALA A 9 4.63 5.69 25.50
N ALA A 10 5.69 5.29 24.79
CA ALA A 10 5.56 4.67 23.49
C ALA A 10 4.78 3.37 23.70
N ALA A 11 3.51 3.34 23.29
CA ALA A 11 2.77 2.10 23.21
C ALA A 11 3.56 1.18 22.27
N LEU A 12 4.11 0.10 22.81
CA LEU A 12 4.68 -0.97 22.00
C LEU A 12 3.52 -1.52 21.17
N LEU A 13 3.44 -1.16 19.89
CA LEU A 13 2.65 -1.94 18.95
C LEU A 13 3.26 -3.34 18.96
N THR A 14 2.57 -4.29 19.59
CA THR A 14 2.81 -5.70 19.31
C THR A 14 2.49 -5.89 17.84
N PRO A 15 3.48 -6.21 16.98
CA PRO A 15 3.20 -6.44 15.58
C PRO A 15 2.18 -7.58 15.50
N ALA A 16 1.10 -7.36 14.76
CA ALA A 16 0.16 -8.43 14.46
C ALA A 16 0.97 -9.56 13.80
N ALA A 17 0.81 -10.80 14.30
CA ALA A 17 1.46 -11.95 13.68
C ALA A 17 1.00 -12.06 12.22
N ALA A 18 1.92 -12.44 11.32
CA ALA A 18 1.57 -12.74 9.94
C ALA A 18 0.44 -13.79 9.92
N SER A 19 -0.64 -13.50 9.17
CA SER A 19 -1.80 -14.36 9.04
C SER A 19 -1.91 -14.84 7.60
N PRO A 20 -1.66 -16.13 7.31
CA PRO A 20 -1.85 -16.69 5.97
C PRO A 20 -3.26 -16.47 5.44
N ASP A 21 -4.28 -16.58 6.30
CA ASP A 21 -5.68 -16.36 5.93
C ASP A 21 -5.91 -14.91 5.46
N GLN A 22 -5.37 -13.93 6.20
CA GLN A 22 -5.47 -12.53 5.81
C GLN A 22 -4.72 -12.25 4.51
N LEU A 23 -3.54 -12.85 4.31
CA LEU A 23 -2.79 -12.74 3.06
C LEU A 23 -3.61 -13.27 1.88
N PHE A 24 -4.18 -14.47 1.99
CA PHE A 24 -5.01 -15.04 0.94
C PHE A 24 -6.26 -14.20 0.67
N GLU A 25 -6.87 -13.63 1.70
CA GLU A 25 -8.00 -12.72 1.55
C GLU A 25 -7.62 -11.42 0.83
N ASP A 26 -6.48 -10.82 1.18
CA ASP A 26 -5.93 -9.64 0.51
C ASP A 26 -5.68 -9.92 -0.98
N VAL A 27 -5.08 -11.07 -1.32
CA VAL A 27 -4.90 -11.51 -2.72
C VAL A 27 -6.24 -11.68 -3.42
N ARG A 28 -7.20 -12.37 -2.79
CA ARG A 28 -8.53 -12.63 -3.35
C ARG A 28 -9.28 -11.35 -3.67
N ILE A 29 -9.22 -10.35 -2.78
CA ILE A 29 -9.88 -9.06 -2.97
C ILE A 29 -9.19 -8.26 -4.07
N LEU A 30 -7.87 -8.13 -4.01
CA LEU A 30 -7.11 -7.35 -4.99
C LEU A 30 -7.26 -7.96 -6.39
N ALA A 31 -7.24 -9.28 -6.51
CA ALA A 31 -7.39 -10.01 -7.75
C ALA A 31 -8.86 -10.27 -8.15
N ALA A 32 -9.85 -9.69 -7.49
CA ALA A 32 -11.25 -9.86 -7.89
C ALA A 32 -11.54 -9.18 -9.25
N ASP A 33 -12.48 -9.73 -10.02
CA ASP A 33 -12.92 -9.13 -11.29
C ASP A 33 -13.43 -7.69 -11.12
N ASP A 34 -13.99 -7.37 -9.95
CA ASP A 34 -14.48 -6.03 -9.60
C ASP A 34 -13.37 -4.97 -9.50
N MET A 35 -12.10 -5.41 -9.34
CA MET A 35 -10.91 -4.56 -9.41
C MET A 35 -10.46 -4.30 -10.86
N ALA A 36 -11.09 -4.95 -11.85
CA ALA A 36 -10.90 -4.73 -13.28
C ALA A 36 -9.42 -4.71 -13.73
N GLY A 37 -8.58 -5.54 -13.11
CA GLY A 37 -7.14 -5.64 -13.40
C GLY A 37 -6.32 -4.40 -13.07
N ARG A 38 -6.84 -3.49 -12.23
CA ARG A 38 -6.11 -2.41 -11.54
C ARG A 38 -5.22 -1.53 -12.43
N LEU A 39 -5.59 -1.32 -13.68
CA LEU A 39 -4.81 -0.47 -14.58
C LEU A 39 -4.74 0.96 -14.04
N VAL A 40 -3.55 1.54 -14.03
CA VAL A 40 -3.29 2.89 -13.55
C VAL A 40 -4.28 3.89 -14.16
N GLY A 41 -4.85 4.77 -13.32
CA GLY A 41 -5.82 5.79 -13.74
C GLY A 41 -7.26 5.29 -13.94
N THR A 42 -7.53 3.99 -13.78
CA THR A 42 -8.89 3.44 -13.90
C THR A 42 -9.65 3.40 -12.57
N PRO A 43 -10.99 3.25 -12.59
CA PRO A 43 -11.77 3.01 -11.37
C PRO A 43 -11.31 1.77 -10.58
N GLY A 44 -10.84 0.72 -11.27
CA GLY A 44 -10.30 -0.49 -10.63
C GLY A 44 -9.03 -0.21 -9.80
N SER A 45 -8.11 0.60 -10.34
CA SER A 45 -6.94 1.06 -9.59
C SER A 45 -7.34 1.95 -8.39
N ALA A 46 -8.36 2.80 -8.54
CA ALA A 46 -8.87 3.61 -7.43
C ALA A 46 -9.49 2.76 -6.31
N LYS A 47 -10.23 1.69 -6.65
CA LYS A 47 -10.76 0.72 -5.66
C LYS A 47 -9.63 0.01 -4.92
N ALA A 48 -8.64 -0.49 -5.64
CA ALA A 48 -7.47 -1.14 -5.04
C ALA A 48 -6.74 -0.18 -4.08
N ARG A 49 -6.55 1.07 -4.48
CA ARG A 49 -5.96 2.10 -3.63
C ARG A 49 -6.76 2.34 -2.35
N ALA A 50 -8.07 2.50 -2.45
CA ALA A 50 -8.94 2.69 -1.29
C ALA A 50 -8.88 1.50 -0.32
N TYR A 51 -8.85 0.28 -0.87
CA TYR A 51 -8.68 -0.95 -0.09
C TYR A 51 -7.37 -0.94 0.69
N LEU A 52 -6.25 -0.70 0.02
CA LEU A 52 -4.91 -0.69 0.63
C LEU A 52 -4.76 0.39 1.71
N LEU A 53 -5.30 1.59 1.48
CA LEU A 53 -5.34 2.64 2.50
C LEU A 53 -6.12 2.20 3.74
N GLY A 54 -7.21 1.45 3.56
CA GLY A 54 -7.95 0.84 4.66
C GLY A 54 -7.11 -0.17 5.43
N ARG A 55 -6.42 -1.07 4.71
CA ARG A 55 -5.53 -2.08 5.31
C ARG A 55 -4.41 -1.42 6.12
N MET A 56 -3.66 -0.49 5.53
CA MET A 56 -2.56 0.23 6.20
C MET A 56 -3.01 0.89 7.51
N LYS A 57 -4.16 1.58 7.50
CA LYS A 57 -4.73 2.20 8.70
C LYS A 57 -5.15 1.15 9.73
N ALA A 58 -5.77 0.06 9.30
CA ALA A 58 -6.24 -1.01 10.20
C ALA A 58 -5.09 -1.72 10.93
N ILE A 59 -3.92 -1.85 10.28
CA ILE A 59 -2.72 -2.46 10.88
C ILE A 59 -1.80 -1.43 11.58
N GLY A 60 -2.21 -0.16 11.66
CA GLY A 60 -1.49 0.88 12.42
C GLY A 60 -0.23 1.44 11.75
N ILE A 61 -0.08 1.29 10.43
CA ILE A 61 1.01 1.93 9.68
C ILE A 61 0.74 3.44 9.61
N GLU A 62 1.75 4.26 9.87
CA GLU A 62 1.62 5.72 9.74
C GLU A 62 1.86 6.19 8.30
N PRO A 63 1.26 7.30 7.84
CA PRO A 63 1.62 7.91 6.56
C PRO A 63 3.05 8.48 6.57
N TYR A 64 3.64 8.65 5.39
CA TYR A 64 4.93 9.33 5.20
C TYR A 64 4.74 10.72 4.57
N GLY A 65 5.26 11.77 5.22
CA GLY A 65 5.06 13.15 4.76
C GLY A 65 3.62 13.63 5.04
N ASP A 66 3.00 14.26 4.05
CA ASP A 66 1.67 14.88 4.18
C ASP A 66 0.50 13.87 4.12
N GLY A 67 0.78 12.60 3.80
CA GLY A 67 -0.24 11.56 3.68
C GLY A 67 0.31 10.25 3.14
N TYR A 68 -0.56 9.26 2.93
CA TYR A 68 -0.16 7.98 2.33
C TYR A 68 0.08 8.11 0.82
N GLU A 69 -0.77 8.90 0.15
CA GLU A 69 -0.76 9.03 -1.30
C GLU A 69 0.36 9.95 -1.77
N GLN A 70 1.16 9.46 -2.72
CA GLN A 70 2.27 10.18 -3.34
C GLN A 70 2.04 10.23 -4.86
N PRO A 71 1.36 11.27 -5.37
CA PRO A 71 1.09 11.41 -6.79
C PRO A 71 2.37 11.51 -7.61
N PHE A 72 2.36 10.92 -8.81
CA PHE A 72 3.47 11.03 -9.76
C PHE A 72 2.96 11.10 -11.19
N THR A 73 3.80 11.63 -12.07
CA THR A 73 3.61 11.58 -13.52
C THR A 73 4.81 10.88 -14.15
N ALA A 74 4.53 9.88 -14.98
CA ALA A 74 5.53 9.17 -15.78
C ALA A 74 5.19 9.31 -17.27
N GLN A 75 6.17 9.09 -18.15
CA GLN A 75 5.87 8.83 -19.55
C GLN A 75 5.62 7.34 -19.77
N HIS A 76 4.53 7.02 -20.46
CA HIS A 76 4.27 5.68 -20.94
C HIS A 76 3.90 5.74 -22.42
N LYS A 77 4.81 5.27 -23.28
CA LYS A 77 4.76 5.52 -24.74
C LYS A 77 4.69 7.03 -24.99
N ASP A 78 3.83 7.50 -25.89
CA ASP A 78 3.69 8.90 -26.26
C ASP A 78 2.69 9.68 -25.38
N ALA A 79 2.37 9.17 -24.19
CA ALA A 79 1.39 9.77 -23.29
C ALA A 79 1.90 9.90 -21.84
N ALA A 80 1.45 10.95 -21.16
CA ALA A 80 1.64 11.08 -19.73
C ALA A 80 0.73 10.11 -18.99
N LEU A 81 1.31 9.35 -18.07
CA LEU A 81 0.63 8.46 -17.14
C LEU A 81 0.67 9.07 -15.75
N ASN A 82 -0.50 9.35 -15.18
CA ASN A 82 -0.61 9.85 -13.81
C ASN A 82 -0.97 8.71 -12.87
N GLY A 83 -0.13 8.47 -11.87
CA GLY A 83 -0.30 7.42 -10.87
C GLY A 83 -0.18 7.95 -9.46
N ILE A 84 -0.46 7.08 -8.49
CA ILE A 84 -0.39 7.40 -7.06
C ILE A 84 0.33 6.25 -6.37
N ASN A 85 1.50 6.51 -5.79
CA ASN A 85 2.16 5.56 -4.90
C ASN A 85 1.52 5.64 -3.51
N LEU A 86 1.60 4.55 -2.74
CA LEU A 86 1.19 4.52 -1.34
C LEU A 86 2.42 4.27 -0.48
N ILE A 87 2.72 5.21 0.42
CA ILE A 87 3.88 5.12 1.30
C ILE A 87 3.42 5.21 2.75
N GLY A 88 3.73 4.15 3.49
CA GLY A 88 3.59 4.08 4.93
C GLY A 88 4.96 3.96 5.60
N ARG A 89 5.03 4.31 6.89
CA ARG A 89 6.24 4.20 7.68
C ARG A 89 5.96 3.55 9.03
N ILE A 90 6.94 2.79 9.50
CA ILE A 90 7.08 2.38 10.89
C ILE A 90 8.32 3.09 11.42
N ARG A 91 8.16 3.91 12.47
CA ARG A 91 9.29 4.63 13.06
C ARG A 91 10.10 3.67 13.91
N GLY A 92 11.40 3.56 13.63
CA GLY A 92 12.34 2.85 14.48
C GLY A 92 12.44 3.49 15.87
N THR A 93 12.76 2.70 16.89
CA THR A 93 12.85 3.17 18.28
C THR A 93 14.18 3.84 18.63
N GLY A 94 15.18 3.75 17.75
CA GLY A 94 16.50 4.35 17.95
C GLY A 94 16.63 5.76 17.34
N ALA A 95 17.77 6.40 17.61
CA ALA A 95 18.08 7.75 17.10
C ALA A 95 18.65 7.77 15.66
N SER A 96 18.65 6.63 14.96
CA SER A 96 19.20 6.54 13.60
C SER A 96 18.22 7.10 12.56
N ASP A 97 18.78 7.72 11.53
CA ASP A 97 18.10 8.20 10.33
C ASP A 97 18.08 7.17 9.19
N ARG A 98 18.61 5.96 9.42
CA ARG A 98 18.64 4.90 8.41
C ARG A 98 17.22 4.40 8.12
N VAL A 99 16.97 4.12 6.85
CA VAL A 99 15.67 3.65 6.36
C VAL A 99 15.85 2.31 5.64
N LEU A 100 14.96 1.38 5.93
CA LEU A 100 14.74 0.19 5.10
C LEU A 100 13.48 0.44 4.27
N VAL A 101 13.59 0.27 2.95
CA VAL A 101 12.46 0.38 2.03
C VAL A 101 12.11 -1.02 1.53
N ILE A 102 10.84 -1.39 1.67
CA ILE A 102 10.26 -2.60 1.12
C ILE A 102 9.05 -2.16 0.29
N GLY A 103 8.82 -2.77 -0.87
CA GLY A 103 7.74 -2.35 -1.75
C GLY A 103 7.27 -3.45 -2.70
N ALA A 104 6.08 -3.24 -3.23
CA ALA A 104 5.42 -4.01 -4.28
C ALA A 104 4.63 -3.03 -5.16
N HIS A 105 4.31 -3.41 -6.40
CA HIS A 105 3.40 -2.62 -7.22
C HIS A 105 1.98 -3.20 -7.11
N TYR A 106 0.97 -2.33 -7.12
CA TYR A 106 -0.42 -2.76 -6.92
C TYR A 106 -1.28 -2.61 -8.19
N ASP A 107 -0.75 -1.97 -9.23
CA ASP A 107 -1.38 -1.90 -10.54
C ASP A 107 -1.17 -3.18 -11.34
N HIS A 108 -1.97 -3.36 -12.40
CA HIS A 108 -1.79 -4.42 -13.37
C HIS A 108 -2.33 -3.99 -14.76
N PHE A 109 -2.43 -4.92 -15.71
CA PHE A 109 -2.71 -4.62 -17.13
C PHE A 109 -4.17 -4.26 -17.48
N GLY A 110 -5.10 -4.30 -16.53
CA GLY A 110 -6.52 -4.03 -16.79
C GLY A 110 -7.23 -5.14 -17.58
N VAL A 111 -8.12 -4.75 -18.49
CA VAL A 111 -8.86 -5.66 -19.37
C VAL A 111 -8.19 -5.72 -20.74
N ARG A 112 -7.90 -6.93 -21.23
CA ARG A 112 -7.34 -7.16 -22.59
C ARG A 112 -8.12 -8.25 -23.31
N GLY A 113 -8.54 -7.96 -24.55
CA GLY A 113 -9.33 -8.92 -25.34
C GLY A 113 -10.62 -9.38 -24.64
N GLY A 114 -11.25 -8.49 -23.87
CA GLY A 114 -12.46 -8.79 -23.10
C GLY A 114 -12.23 -9.60 -21.81
N LYS A 115 -10.98 -9.96 -21.48
CA LYS A 115 -10.64 -10.69 -20.26
C LYS A 115 -10.01 -9.75 -19.24
N VAL A 116 -10.45 -9.84 -17.99
CA VAL A 116 -9.79 -9.18 -16.87
C VAL A 116 -8.46 -9.88 -16.64
N LEU A 117 -7.38 -9.09 -16.54
CA LEU A 117 -6.07 -9.60 -16.13
C LEU A 117 -5.92 -9.29 -14.64
N ASN A 118 -6.32 -10.25 -13.81
CA ASN A 118 -6.51 -10.06 -12.38
C ASN A 118 -5.21 -9.85 -11.59
N GLY A 119 -4.06 -10.29 -12.11
CA GLY A 119 -2.77 -10.02 -11.48
C GLY A 119 -2.67 -10.54 -10.04
N ALA A 120 -3.04 -11.80 -9.81
CA ALA A 120 -3.00 -12.42 -8.49
C ALA A 120 -1.55 -12.61 -8.01
N ASP A 121 -0.71 -13.20 -8.86
CA ASP A 121 0.71 -13.37 -8.58
C ASP A 121 1.54 -12.13 -8.96
N ASP A 122 1.11 -11.43 -10.01
CA ASP A 122 1.71 -10.17 -10.48
C ASP A 122 0.71 -9.02 -10.27
N ASN A 123 0.71 -8.31 -9.15
CA ASN A 123 1.54 -8.50 -7.96
C ASN A 123 0.69 -8.33 -6.69
N ALA A 124 -0.55 -8.84 -6.73
CA ALA A 124 -1.40 -8.84 -5.53
C ALA A 124 -0.78 -9.67 -4.40
N SER A 125 -0.07 -10.76 -4.71
CA SER A 125 0.65 -11.59 -3.75
C SER A 125 1.74 -10.83 -3.01
N GLY A 126 2.56 -10.04 -3.72
CA GLY A 126 3.58 -9.20 -3.11
C GLY A 126 2.96 -8.12 -2.24
N VAL A 127 1.91 -7.44 -2.72
CA VAL A 127 1.18 -6.43 -1.94
C VAL A 127 0.56 -7.01 -0.67
N ALA A 128 -0.03 -8.21 -0.75
CA ALA A 128 -0.66 -8.88 0.39
C ALA A 128 0.36 -9.40 1.43
N THR A 129 1.62 -9.55 1.05
CA THR A 129 2.69 -10.03 1.94
C THR A 129 3.28 -8.91 2.80
N LEU A 130 3.16 -7.64 2.36
CA LEU A 130 3.68 -6.46 3.06
C LEU A 130 2.73 -5.99 4.16
#